data_AF-A0A164K759-F1
#
_entry.id   AF-A0A164K759-F1
#
_cell.length_a   1.000
_cell.length_b   1.000
_cell.length_c   1.000
_cell.angle_alpha   90.00
_cell.angle_beta   90.00
_cell.angle_gamma   90.00
#
_symmetry.space_group_name_H-M   'P 1'
#
loop_
_entity.id
_entity.type
_entity.pdbx_description
1 polymer ?
#
loop_
_entity_poly.entity_id
_entity_poly.type
_entity_poly.pdbx_seq_one_letter_code
_entity_poly.pdbx_strand_id
1 'polypeptide(L)' 'MKSAHLNYDHIGMTLVTGAGSKRKRGTLLDIEYMNSYIVATVRYTHGPLRVVLPNDTDIDIER' A
#
# COMPACT_ATOMS: atom_id res chain seq x y z
N MET A 1 6.09 9.73 10.70
CA MET A 1 6.03 8.76 9.58
C MET A 1 6.81 9.37 8.42
N LYS A 2 7.61 8.60 7.70
CA LYS A 2 8.29 9.06 6.49
C LYS A 2 7.40 8.66 5.32
N SER A 3 6.90 9.62 4.56
CA SER A 3 6.27 9.36 3.27
C SER A 3 7.32 8.74 2.35
N ALA A 4 6.97 7.63 1.70
CA ALA A 4 7.82 6.98 0.71
C ALA A 4 6.99 6.62 -0.51
N HIS A 5 7.61 6.60 -1.69
CA HIS A 5 7.00 5.98 -2.86
C HIS A 5 6.97 4.46 -2.67
N LEU A 6 5.88 3.81 -3.11
CA LEU A 6 5.78 2.37 -3.05
C LEU A 6 6.84 1.72 -3.94
N ASN A 7 7.53 0.69 -3.42
CA ASN A 7 8.61 -0.05 -4.09
C ASN A 7 8.48 -1.55 -3.75
N TYR A 8 9.00 -2.43 -4.61
CA TYR A 8 9.08 -3.88 -4.38
C TYR A 8 9.79 -4.25 -3.06
N ASP A 9 10.74 -3.43 -2.61
CA ASP A 9 11.42 -3.60 -1.32
C ASP A 9 10.48 -3.48 -0.09
N HIS A 10 9.26 -2.96 -0.30
CA HIS A 10 8.24 -2.84 0.73
C HIS A 10 7.31 -4.06 0.81
N ILE A 11 7.50 -5.09 -0.04
CA ILE A 11 6.76 -6.36 0.10
C ILE A 11 7.03 -6.96 1.49
N GLY A 12 5.96 -7.40 2.16
CA GLY A 12 6.01 -7.86 3.55
C GLY A 12 5.87 -6.74 4.60
N MET A 13 5.96 -5.47 4.22
CA MET A 13 5.68 -4.34 5.11
C MET A 13 4.18 -4.03 5.20
N THR A 14 3.79 -3.28 6.22
CA THR A 14 2.39 -2.89 6.41
C THR A 14 2.12 -1.58 5.69
N LEU A 15 1.31 -1.64 4.63
CA LEU A 15 0.74 -0.48 3.96
C LEU A 15 -0.38 0.10 4.83
N VAL A 16 -0.28 1.40 5.14
CA VAL A 16 -1.33 2.16 5.82
C VAL A 16 -1.93 3.16 4.85
N THR A 17 -3.23 3.07 4.61
CA THR A 17 -3.96 3.99 3.70
C THR A 17 -5.11 4.70 4.43
N GLY A 18 -5.42 5.92 4.01
CA GLY A 18 -6.48 6.75 4.61
C GLY A 18 -5.99 7.63 5.77
N ALA A 19 -6.87 8.49 6.28
CA ALA A 19 -6.54 9.47 7.32
C ALA A 19 -7.35 9.24 8.61
N GLY A 20 -6.71 9.52 9.76
CA GLY A 20 -7.36 9.47 11.07
C GLY A 20 -7.99 8.11 11.39
N SER A 21 -9.26 8.11 11.78
CA SER A 21 -10.04 6.91 12.14
C SER A 21 -10.37 5.99 10.96
N LYS A 22 -10.14 6.44 9.72
CA LYS A 22 -10.39 5.64 8.50
C LYS A 22 -9.14 4.92 8.00
N ARG A 23 -8.05 4.90 8.79
CA ARG A 23 -6.81 4.21 8.43
C ARG A 23 -7.07 2.72 8.27
N LYS A 24 -6.79 2.21 7.08
CA LYS A 24 -6.77 0.78 6.77
C LYS A 24 -5.32 0.30 6.74
N ARG A 25 -5.08 -0.87 7.32
CA ARG A 25 -3.77 -1.52 7.38
C ARG A 25 -3.84 -2.85 6.65
N GLY A 26 -2.82 -3.14 5.85
CA GLY A 26 -2.68 -4.43 5.19
C GLY A 26 -1.22 -4.72 4.86
N THR A 27 -0.81 -5.96 5.00
CA THR A 27 0.56 -6.38 4.67
C THR A 27 0.70 -6.52 3.16
N LEU A 28 1.67 -5.84 2.56
CA LEU A 28 1.95 -5.93 1.12
C LEU A 28 2.36 -7.35 0.75
N LEU A 29 1.67 -7.91 -0.23
CA LEU A 29 1.96 -9.21 -0.83
C LEU A 29 2.58 -9.08 -2.22
N ASP A 30 2.10 -8.10 -2.99
CA ASP A 30 2.53 -7.86 -4.36
C ASP A 30 2.28 -6.41 -4.79
N ILE A 31 3.03 -5.94 -5.78
CA ILE A 31 2.95 -4.58 -6.33
C ILE A 31 3.05 -4.67 -7.87
N GLU A 32 2.04 -4.15 -8.56
CA GLU A 32 2.03 -4.04 -10.01
C GLU A 32 2.09 -2.56 -10.42
N TYR A 33 3.08 -2.18 -11.24
CA TYR A 33 3.20 -0.83 -11.79
C TYR A 33 2.49 -0.74 -13.13
N MET A 34 1.50 0.14 -13.20
CA MET A 34 0.83 0.53 -14.44
C MET A 34 1.31 1.92 -14.85
N ASN A 35 1.12 2.27 -16.13
CA ASN A 35 1.61 3.53 -16.67
C ASN A 35 1.14 4.78 -15.89
N SER A 36 -0.03 4.72 -15.24
CA SER A 36 -0.62 5.86 -14.51
C SER A 36 -0.98 5.59 -13.05
N TYR A 37 -0.80 4.36 -12.54
CA TYR A 37 -1.13 4.00 -11.17
C TYR A 37 -0.40 2.73 -10.73
N ILE A 38 -0.41 2.47 -9.44
CA ILE A 38 0.13 1.27 -8.81
C ILE A 38 -1.03 0.44 -8.27
N VAL A 39 -0.96 -0.87 -8.45
CA VAL A 39 -1.86 -1.82 -7.80
C VAL A 39 -1.10 -2.57 -6.72
N ALA A 40 -1.44 -2.30 -5.45
CA ALA A 40 -0.90 -3.01 -4.31
C ALA A 40 -1.86 -4.12 -3.87
N THR A 41 -1.40 -5.37 -3.87
CA THR A 41 -2.14 -6.48 -3.26
C THR A 41 -1.72 -6.58 -1.80
N VAL A 42 -2.68 -6.45 -0.89
CA VAL A 42 -2.44 -6.53 0.56
C VAL A 42 -3.21 -7.68 1.20
N ARG A 43 -2.61 -8.35 2.17
CA ARG A 43 -3.29 -9.28 3.05
C ARG A 43 -4.19 -8.48 3.99
N TYR A 44 -5.50 -8.68 3.88
CA TYR A 44 -6.50 -8.06 4.73
C TYR A 44 -7.29 -9.15 5.49
N THR A 45 -7.94 -8.78 6.60
CA THR A 45 -8.60 -9.72 7.53
C THR A 45 -9.64 -10.63 6.86
N HIS A 46 -10.25 -10.17 5.76
CA HIS A 46 -11.26 -10.91 5.00
C HIS A 46 -10.74 -11.48 3.67
N GLY A 47 -9.43 -11.53 3.46
CA GLY A 47 -8.78 -12.02 2.25
C GLY A 47 -7.87 -10.97 1.60
N PRO A 48 -7.19 -11.32 0.49
CA PRO A 48 -6.37 -10.37 -0.24
C PRO A 48 -7.23 -9.24 -0.81
N LEU A 49 -6.78 -7.99 -0.61
CA LEU A 49 -7.41 -6.78 -1.12
C LEU A 49 -6.47 -6.12 -2.12
N ARG A 50 -6.99 -5.73 -3.29
CA ARG A 50 -6.24 -4.92 -4.27
C ARG A 50 -6.54 -3.45 -4.04
N VAL A 51 -5.50 -2.65 -3.86
CA VAL A 51 -5.58 -1.20 -3.62
C VAL A 51 -4.95 -0.50 -4.81
N VAL A 52 -5.71 0.40 -5.43
CA VAL A 52 -5.22 1.24 -6.53
C VAL A 52 -4.73 2.56 -5.95
N LEU A 53 -3.48 2.91 -6.25
CA LEU A 53 -2.81 4.11 -5.75
C LEU A 53 -2.29 4.92 -6.95
N PRO A 54 -2.46 6.25 -6.97
CA PRO A 54 -1.74 7.10 -7.93
C PRO A 54 -0.22 6.95 -7.77
N ASN A 55 0.53 7.04 -8.88
CA ASN A 55 1.99 6.85 -8.88
C ASN A 55 2.75 7.84 -7.99
N ASP A 56 2.19 9.04 -7.80
CA ASP A 56 2.74 10.15 -7.04
C ASP A 56 2.23 10.22 -5.59
N THR A 57 1.40 9.26 -5.16
CA THR A 57 0.85 9.28 -3.80
C THR A 57 1.90 8.89 -2.77
N ASP A 58 2.14 9.81 -1.84
CA ASP A 58 2.86 9.54 -0.60
C ASP A 58 2.08 8.54 0.25
N ILE A 59 2.72 7.43 0.61
CA ILE A 59 2.13 6.41 1.46
C ILE A 59 2.90 6.24 2.76
N ASP A 60 2.14 5.93 3.82
CA ASP A 60 2.69 5.53 5.10
C ASP A 60 2.97 4.01 5.06
N ILE A 61 4.23 3.63 5.25
CA ILE A 61 4.67 2.24 5.35
C ILE A 61 5.25 2.00 6.75
N GLU A 62 4.68 1.04 7.47
CA GLU A 62 5.15 0.60 8.79
C GLU A 62 5.98 -0.70 8.63
N ARG A 63 7.15 -0.76 9.28
CA ARG A 63 8.07 -1.91 9.27
C ARG A 63 7.69 -2.94 10.33
#